data_AF-A0A257MF58-F1
#
_entry.id   AF-A0A257MF58-F1
#
_cell.length_a   1.000
_cell.length_b   1.000
_cell.length_c   1.000
_cell.angle_alpha   90.00
_cell.angle_beta   90.00
_cell.angle_gamma   90.00
#
_symmetry.space_group_name_H-M   'P 1'
#
loop_
_entity.id
_entity.type
_entity.pdbx_description
1 polymer ?
#
loop_
_entity_poly.entity_id
_entity_poly.type
_entity_poly.pdbx_seq_one_letter_code
_entity_poly.pdbx_strand_id
1 'polypeptide(L)' 'MYLKEDGPDIRGMEGISSAGKTVFILGDHTGMAEEEEELMGRAGARKASLGETSLHADHCIVILNWMLDSNAFMPG' A
#
# COMPACT_ATOMS: atom_id res chain seq x y z
N MET A 1 -1.78 1.10 -5.85
CA MET A 1 -0.97 0.29 -4.94
C MET A 1 -1.91 -0.50 -4.09
N TYR A 2 -1.86 -1.83 -4.15
CA TYR A 2 -2.66 -2.70 -3.30
C TYR A 2 -1.85 -3.05 -2.05
N LEU A 3 -2.37 -2.71 -0.87
CA LEU A 3 -1.70 -3.00 0.39
C LEU A 3 -2.05 -4.40 0.86
N LYS A 4 -1.01 -5.23 1.00
CA LYS A 4 -1.10 -6.61 1.46
C LYS A 4 0.22 -7.00 2.13
N GLU A 5 0.14 -7.73 3.23
CA GLU A 5 1.27 -8.07 4.10
C GLU A 5 2.32 -8.93 3.39
N ASP A 6 1.91 -9.70 2.38
CA ASP A 6 2.78 -10.53 1.53
C ASP A 6 3.50 -9.76 0.41
N GLY A 7 3.25 -8.45 0.29
CA GLY A 7 3.88 -7.58 -0.69
C GLY A 7 5.29 -7.13 -0.29
N PRO A 8 6.08 -6.60 -1.24
CA PRO A 8 7.36 -5.97 -0.92
C PRO A 8 7.16 -4.73 -0.05
N ASP A 9 8.16 -4.40 0.78
CA ASP A 9 8.14 -3.21 1.63
C ASP A 9 7.93 -1.94 0.79
N ILE A 10 6.90 -1.18 1.13
CA ILE A 10 6.50 0.03 0.40
C ILE A 10 7.59 1.10 0.37
N ARG A 11 8.49 1.13 1.36
CA ARG A 11 9.57 2.12 1.47
C ARG A 11 10.62 1.99 0.37
N GLY A 12 10.78 0.79 -0.19
CA GLY A 12 11.70 0.53 -1.30
C GLY A 12 11.08 0.72 -2.68
N MET A 13 9.81 1.12 -2.77
CA MET A 13 9.09 1.16 -4.04
C MET A 13 9.17 2.53 -4.71
N GLU A 14 9.49 2.51 -6.00
CA GLU A 14 9.52 3.73 -6.82
C GLU A 14 8.13 4.25 -7.17
N GLY A 15 8.03 5.57 -7.31
CA GLY A 15 6.83 6.26 -7.79
C GLY A 15 5.82 6.62 -6.68
N ILE A 16 6.18 6.45 -5.41
CA ILE A 16 5.37 6.88 -4.27
C ILE A 16 5.91 8.21 -3.76
N SER A 17 5.09 9.26 -3.79
CA SER A 17 5.41 10.56 -3.21
C SER A 17 4.14 11.35 -2.92
N SER A 18 4.23 12.33 -2.01
CA SER A 18 3.14 13.25 -1.69
C SER A 18 2.75 14.18 -2.86
N ALA A 19 3.67 14.42 -3.80
CA ALA A 19 3.41 15.17 -5.03
C ALA A 19 2.88 14.30 -6.19
N GLY A 20 2.86 12.98 -6.02
CA GLY A 20 2.48 12.01 -7.05
C GLY A 20 0.98 11.70 -7.08
N LYS A 21 0.54 11.04 -8.16
CA LYS A 21 -0.82 10.49 -8.29
C LYS A 21 -0.82 9.01 -7.93
N THR A 22 -0.71 8.71 -6.64
CA THR A 22 -0.79 7.34 -6.13
C THR A 22 -2.14 7.08 -5.47
N VAL A 23 -2.79 5.97 -5.85
CA VAL A 23 -3.99 5.46 -5.17
C VAL A 23 -3.60 4.23 -4.36
N PHE A 24 -4.01 4.19 -3.09
CA PHE A 24 -3.83 3.03 -2.21
C PHE A 24 -5.16 2.28 -2.08
N ILE A 25 -5.10 0.96 -2.26
CA ILE A 25 -6.24 0.05 -2.17
C ILE A 25 -6.01 -0.80 -0.92
N LEU A 26 -7.00 -0.82 -0.05
CA LEU A 26 -6.96 -1.47 1.26
C LEU A 26 -8.08 -2.50 1.32
N GLY A 27 -7.75 -3.72 1.76
CA GLY A 27 -8.73 -4.71 2.16
C GLY A 27 -9.41 -4.33 3.48
N ASP A 28 -10.56 -4.94 3.76
CA ASP A 28 -11.11 -4.95 5.11
C ASP A 28 -10.54 -6.13 5.92
N HIS A 29 -11.15 -6.45 7.06
CA HIS A 29 -10.75 -7.57 7.92
C HIS A 29 -10.84 -8.96 7.26
N THR A 30 -11.52 -9.11 6.12
CA THR A 30 -11.64 -10.36 5.36
C THR A 30 -10.68 -10.44 4.17
N GLY A 31 -10.00 -9.33 3.84
CA GLY A 31 -9.14 -9.22 2.67
C GLY A 31 -9.92 -8.86 1.41
N MET A 32 -9.35 -9.19 0.26
CA MET A 32 -9.97 -9.04 -1.07
C MET A 32 -10.21 -10.43 -1.65
N ALA A 33 -11.30 -10.60 -2.39
CA ALA A 33 -11.53 -11.84 -3.13
C ALA A 33 -10.50 -12.02 -4.23
N GLU A 34 -10.24 -13.27 -4.64
CA GLU A 34 -9.27 -13.59 -5.70
C GLU A 34 -9.61 -12.88 -7.02
N GLU A 35 -10.90 -12.79 -7.36
CA GLU A 35 -11.37 -12.07 -8.55
C GLU A 35 -11.04 -10.56 -8.50
N GLU A 36 -11.10 -9.95 -7.31
CA GLU A 36 -10.75 -8.54 -7.11
C GLU A 36 -9.24 -8.32 -7.23
N GLU A 37 -8.43 -9.24 -6.68
CA GLU A 37 -6.98 -9.23 -6.85
C GLU A 37 -6.57 -9.38 -8.33
N GLU A 38 -7.24 -10.26 -9.07
CA GLU A 38 -7.01 -10.40 -10.52
C GLU A 38 -7.36 -9.12 -11.29
N LEU A 39 -8.50 -8.49 -10.98
CA LEU A 39 -8.91 -7.24 -11.62
C LEU A 39 -7.90 -6.12 -11.37
N MET A 40 -7.44 -5.99 -10.12
CA MET A 40 -6.38 -5.04 -9.75
C MET A 40 -5.07 -5.33 -10.49
N GLY A 41 -4.67 -6.60 -10.58
CA GLY A 41 -3.48 -7.03 -11.32
C GLY A 41 -3.57 -6.65 -12.81
N ARG A 42 -4.71 -6.91 -13.46
CA ARG A 42 -4.96 -6.53 -14.87
C ARG A 42 -4.96 -5.01 -15.08
N ALA A 43 -5.39 -4.24 -14.07
CA ALA A 43 -5.32 -2.78 -14.08
C ALA A 43 -3.92 -2.21 -13.79
N GLY A 44 -2.91 -3.06 -13.55
CA GLY A 44 -1.54 -2.65 -13.28
C GLY A 44 -1.26 -2.27 -11.82
N ALA A 45 -2.12 -2.66 -10.88
CA ALA A 45 -1.86 -2.45 -9.47
C ALA A 45 -0.65 -3.29 -9.00
N ARG A 46 0.28 -2.65 -8.30
CA ARG A 46 1.41 -3.31 -7.62
C ARG A 46 1.01 -3.62 -6.17
N LYS A 47 1.44 -4.78 -5.65
CA LYS A 47 1.33 -5.13 -4.22
C LYS A 47 2.40 -4.41 -3.41
N ALA A 48 2.10 -4.02 -2.18
CA ALA A 48 3.05 -3.44 -1.24
C ALA A 48 2.66 -3.77 0.21
N SER A 49 3.64 -3.91 1.09
CA SER A 49 3.45 -4.13 2.53
C SER A 49 3.88 -2.91 3.34
N LEU A 50 3.12 -2.60 4.40
CA LEU A 50 3.48 -1.60 5.42
C LEU A 50 4.30 -2.20 6.57
N GLY A 51 4.45 -3.53 6.61
CA GLY A 51 5.16 -4.26 7.64
C GLY A 51 4.61 -5.67 7.83
N GLU A 52 5.27 -6.45 8.69
CA GLU A 52 4.94 -7.87 8.94
C GLU A 52 3.66 -8.07 9.77
N THR A 53 3.15 -7.01 10.42
CA THR A 53 1.94 -7.08 11.25
C THR A 53 0.71 -6.77 10.41
N SER A 54 -0.30 -7.63 10.47
CA SER A 54 -1.61 -7.33 9.89
C SER A 54 -2.29 -6.22 10.71
N LEU A 55 -2.64 -5.14 10.03
CA LEU A 55 -3.21 -3.93 10.62
C LEU A 55 -4.64 -3.73 10.11
N HIS A 56 -5.49 -3.17 10.95
CA HIS A 56 -6.80 -2.72 10.50
C HIS A 56 -6.65 -1.59 9.47
N ALA A 57 -7.58 -1.48 8.53
CA ALA A 57 -7.47 -0.57 7.39
C ALA A 57 -7.27 0.90 7.82
N ASP A 58 -7.88 1.34 8.93
CA ASP A 58 -7.67 2.70 9.44
C ASP A 58 -6.25 2.96 9.93
N HIS A 59 -5.60 1.99 10.58
CA HIS A 59 -4.19 2.10 10.98
C HIS A 59 -3.30 2.24 9.75
N CYS A 60 -3.58 1.49 8.68
CA CYS A 60 -2.85 1.59 7.42
C CYS A 60 -2.98 3.00 6.80
N ILE A 61 -4.18 3.60 6.84
CA ILE A 61 -4.42 4.96 6.35
C ILE A 61 -3.60 5.98 7.17
N VAL A 62 -3.60 5.87 8.50
CA VAL A 62 -2.85 6.77 9.38
C VAL A 62 -1.35 6.70 9.09
N ILE A 63 -0.80 5.48 8.99
CA ILE A 63 0.62 5.26 8.73
C ILE A 63 1.01 5.79 7.34
N LEU A 64 0.23 5.49 6.30
CA LEU A 64 0.49 5.98 4.94
C LEU A 64 0.54 7.51 4.87
N ASN A 65 -0.42 8.19 5.50
CA ASN A 65 -0.42 9.65 5.55
C ASN A 65 0.83 10.17 6.28
N TRP A 66 1.16 9.60 7.44
CA TRP A 66 2.39 9.96 8.15
C TRP A 66 3.66 9.75 7.31
N MET A 67 3.76 8.65 6.57
CA MET A 67 4.91 8.39 5.68
C MET A 67 4.99 9.40 4.54
N LEU A 68 3.86 9.80 3.96
CA LEU A 68 3.80 10.80 2.89
C LEU A 68 4.16 12.20 3.42
N ASP A 69 3.71 12.55 4.61
CA ASP A 69 3.97 13.83 5.26
C ASP A 69 5.44 13.96 5.71
N SER A 70 6.01 12.87 6.24
CA SER A 70 7.39 12.82 6.75
C SER A 70 8.43 12.50 5.67
N ASN A 71 7.99 12.29 4.42
CA ASN A 71 8.86 11.92 3.30
C ASN A 71 9.66 10.62 3.55
N ALA A 72 9.07 9.69 4.30
CA ALA A 72 9.67 8.42 4.72
C ALA A 72 9.97 7.44 3.56
N PHE A 73 9.59 7.81 2.34
CA PHE A 73 9.87 7.06 1.10
C PHE A 73 11.20 7.48 0.44
N MET A 74 11.86 8.54 0.91
CA MET A 74 13.18 8.88 0.40
C MET A 74 14.27 8.14 1.19
N PRO A 75 15.20 7.44 0.52
CA PRO A 75 16.42 7.00 1.19
C PRO A 75 17.19 8.25 1.66
N GLY A 76 17.66 8.21 2.91
CA GLY A 76 18.52 9.25 3.48
C GLY A 76 19.88 9.33 2.80
#